data_AF-A0A7D4TK12-F1
#
_entry.id   AF-A0A7D4TK12-F1
#
_cell.length_a   1.000
_cell.length_b   1.000
_cell.length_c   1.000
_cell.angle_alpha   90.00
_cell.angle_beta   90.00
_cell.angle_gamma   90.00
#
_symmetry.space_group_name_H-M   'P 1'
#
loop_
_entity.id
_entity.type
_entity.pdbx_description
1 polymer ?
#
loop_
_entity_poly.entity_id
_entity_poly.type
_entity_poly.pdbx_seq_one_letter_code
_entity_poly.pdbx_strand_id
1 'polypeptide(L)'
;MRNGLMSPAELAQAADGLTYNFGGNDEFLEFTGDGFADAISKGSVYNLRVTNADTTNKRTMLFCPGLIVNAAGLMTEGAFNDTAGGSGLSAAGTPFSLAYFNALVQRAPIMILGFKIATTNAVQLDEIMTITKDSPFKQNESRLINPGVYASEANPNGQLITVPSAFQLDFQTKISYGIQPSTTVNFIFVIGPSLNNATALTNKVNNIAAGQVAKNFIG
;
A
#
# COMPACT_ATOMS: atom_id res chain seq x y z
N MET A 1 -11.01 0.48 34.86
CA MET A 1 -9.74 0.14 34.18
C MET A 1 -10.10 -0.65 32.93
N ARG A 2 -10.12 0.00 31.75
CA ARG A 2 -10.47 -0.64 30.47
C ARG A 2 -9.17 -1.08 29.79
N ASN A 3 -9.09 -2.36 29.41
CA ASN A 3 -8.00 -2.93 28.63
C ASN A 3 -7.90 -2.17 27.30
N GLY A 4 -6.85 -1.34 27.16
CA GLY A 4 -6.67 -0.37 26.07
C GLY A 4 -6.21 -0.97 24.74
N LEU A 5 -6.87 -2.03 24.27
CA LEU A 5 -6.96 -2.19 22.82
C LEU A 5 -8.03 -1.20 22.38
N MET A 6 -7.65 -0.18 21.60
CA MET A 6 -8.66 0.62 20.90
C MET A 6 -9.59 -0.36 20.19
N SER A 7 -10.87 -0.28 20.55
CA SER A 7 -11.88 -1.05 19.88
C SER A 7 -11.89 -0.70 18.39
N PRO A 8 -12.33 -1.61 17.52
CA PRO A 8 -12.52 -1.31 16.10
C PRO A 8 -13.33 -0.01 15.86
N ALA A 9 -14.24 0.34 16.77
CA ALA A 9 -15.01 1.58 16.74
C ALA A 9 -14.18 2.84 17.08
N GLU A 10 -13.24 2.74 18.03
CA GLU A 10 -12.33 3.85 18.37
C GLU A 10 -11.28 4.07 17.26
N LEU A 11 -10.82 3.01 16.62
CA LEU A 11 -10.01 3.07 15.39
C LEU A 11 -10.78 3.67 14.21
N ALA A 12 -12.07 3.37 14.08
CA ALA A 12 -12.95 3.96 13.07
C ALA A 12 -13.18 5.46 13.32
N GLN A 13 -13.38 5.89 14.56
CA GLN A 13 -13.50 7.31 14.91
C GLN A 13 -12.22 8.10 14.67
N ALA A 14 -11.05 7.52 14.94
CA ALA A 14 -9.77 8.15 14.58
C ALA A 14 -9.56 8.24 13.05
N ALA A 15 -10.16 7.33 12.28
CA ALA A 15 -10.19 7.36 10.82
C ALA A 15 -11.33 8.22 10.25
N ASP A 16 -12.29 8.68 11.05
CA ASP A 16 -13.45 9.48 10.63
C ASP A 16 -13.05 10.92 10.22
N GLY A 17 -11.81 11.33 10.50
CA GLY A 17 -11.18 12.50 9.89
C GLY A 17 -10.64 12.27 8.46
N LEU A 18 -10.66 11.02 8.00
CA LEU A 18 -10.27 10.57 6.66
C LEU A 18 -11.49 9.97 5.94
N THR A 19 -12.63 10.68 5.94
CA THR A 19 -13.71 10.35 5.01
C THR A 19 -13.21 10.68 3.60
N TYR A 20 -12.59 9.71 2.94
CA TYR A 20 -12.35 9.81 1.51
C TYR A 20 -13.71 9.69 0.83
N ASN A 21 -14.25 10.83 0.39
CA ASN A 21 -15.48 10.90 -0.38
C ASN A 21 -15.20 10.39 -1.80
N PHE A 22 -14.85 9.11 -1.92
CA PHE A 22 -14.80 8.44 -3.21
C PHE A 22 -16.25 8.19 -3.60
N GLY A 23 -16.72 8.82 -4.68
CA GLY A 23 -18.11 8.69 -5.10
C GLY A 23 -18.43 7.20 -5.32
N GLY A 24 -19.28 6.62 -4.46
CA GLY A 24 -19.65 5.19 -4.51
C GLY A 24 -20.37 4.73 -5.78
N ASN A 25 -20.50 5.62 -6.77
CA ASN A 25 -21.07 5.36 -8.10
C ASN A 25 -20.07 5.69 -9.24
N ASP A 26 -18.79 5.90 -8.94
CA ASP A 26 -17.78 6.11 -9.99
C ASP A 26 -17.49 4.77 -10.68
N GLU A 27 -17.97 4.66 -11.91
CA GLU A 27 -17.83 3.50 -12.78
C GLU A 27 -16.37 3.12 -13.07
N PHE A 28 -15.41 4.03 -12.88
CA PHE A 28 -13.99 3.78 -13.10
C PHE A 28 -13.25 3.24 -11.88
N LEU A 29 -13.88 3.28 -10.70
CA LEU A 29 -13.27 2.88 -9.44
C LEU A 29 -13.72 1.48 -9.02
N GLU A 30 -12.73 0.62 -8.75
CA GLU A 30 -12.92 -0.67 -8.10
C GLU A 30 -12.57 -0.52 -6.62
N PHE A 31 -13.55 -0.73 -5.74
CA PHE A 31 -13.43 -0.46 -4.30
C PHE A 31 -13.12 -1.70 -3.48
N THR A 32 -12.38 -1.50 -2.39
CA THR A 32 -12.17 -2.50 -1.34
C THR A 32 -12.51 -1.87 0.02
N GLY A 33 -13.81 -1.75 0.33
CA GLY A 33 -14.33 -1.10 1.55
C GLY A 33 -14.40 0.43 1.50
N ASP A 34 -15.09 1.04 2.48
CA ASP A 34 -15.43 2.49 2.50
C ASP A 34 -14.47 3.38 3.32
N GLY A 35 -13.38 2.83 3.89
CA GLY A 35 -12.42 3.57 4.70
C GLY A 35 -11.39 2.68 5.39
N PHE A 36 -10.38 3.22 6.07
CA PHE A 36 -9.27 2.42 6.63
C PHE A 36 -9.73 1.36 7.65
N ALA A 37 -10.59 1.72 8.61
CA ALA A 37 -11.10 0.79 9.60
C ALA A 37 -12.07 -0.25 9.01
N ASP A 38 -12.90 0.17 8.04
CA ASP A 38 -13.82 -0.74 7.34
C ASP A 38 -13.06 -1.68 6.40
N ALA A 39 -12.02 -1.20 5.71
CA ALA A 39 -11.14 -2.00 4.87
C ALA A 39 -10.23 -2.93 5.69
N ILE A 40 -9.88 -2.60 6.94
CA ILE A 40 -9.23 -3.56 7.85
C ILE A 40 -10.18 -4.69 8.23
N SER A 41 -11.47 -4.39 8.45
CA SER A 41 -12.45 -5.37 8.93
C SER A 41 -13.15 -6.15 7.81
N LYS A 42 -13.21 -5.60 6.60
CA LYS A 42 -13.92 -6.15 5.43
C LYS A 42 -13.10 -6.17 4.13
N GLY A 43 -11.92 -5.54 4.09
CA GLY A 43 -11.22 -5.21 2.85
C GLY A 43 -10.12 -6.19 2.42
N SER A 44 -9.47 -5.82 1.32
CA SER A 44 -8.38 -6.57 0.69
C SER A 44 -7.04 -6.09 1.22
N VAL A 45 -6.35 -6.95 1.97
CA VAL A 45 -5.00 -6.68 2.47
C VAL A 45 -3.96 -7.35 1.58
N TYR A 46 -2.87 -6.62 1.31
CA TYR A 46 -1.68 -7.17 0.68
C TYR A 46 -0.53 -7.17 1.69
N ASN A 47 0.02 -8.36 1.95
CA ASN A 47 1.15 -8.56 2.83
C ASN A 47 2.43 -8.62 2.00
N LEU A 48 3.40 -7.80 2.37
CA LEU A 48 4.75 -7.82 1.84
C LEU A 48 5.71 -8.11 2.98
N ARG A 49 6.38 -9.25 2.94
CA ARG A 49 7.51 -9.53 3.83
C ARG A 49 8.81 -9.24 3.11
N VAL A 50 9.70 -8.50 3.76
CA VAL A 50 11.06 -8.22 3.26
C VAL A 50 12.06 -8.51 4.37
N THR A 51 13.16 -9.13 4.01
CA THR A 51 14.25 -9.48 4.93
C THR A 51 15.56 -8.97 4.38
N ASN A 52 16.31 -8.25 5.21
CA ASN A 52 17.72 -7.95 4.98
C ASN A 52 18.58 -8.94 5.77
N ALA A 53 19.24 -9.85 5.06
CA ALA A 53 20.14 -10.83 5.62
C ALA A 53 21.57 -10.30 5.83
N ASP A 54 21.89 -9.09 5.33
CA ASP A 54 23.16 -8.43 5.64
C ASP A 54 23.20 -8.07 7.13
N THR A 55 24.30 -8.39 7.80
CA THR A 55 24.45 -8.19 9.25
C THR A 55 24.96 -6.80 9.62
N THR A 56 25.42 -6.02 8.64
CA THR A 56 26.19 -4.80 8.86
C THR A 56 25.57 -3.59 8.18
N ASN A 57 25.03 -3.76 6.96
CA ASN A 57 24.60 -2.66 6.12
C ASN A 57 23.08 -2.58 6.02
N LYS A 58 22.54 -1.37 6.23
CA LYS A 58 21.18 -1.06 5.83
C LYS A 58 21.06 -1.15 4.30
N ARG A 59 19.98 -1.76 3.82
CA ARG A 59 19.71 -1.97 2.40
C ARG A 59 18.42 -1.26 2.01
N THR A 60 18.45 -0.48 0.92
CA THR A 60 17.26 0.25 0.45
C THR A 60 16.53 -0.56 -0.62
N MET A 61 15.23 -0.78 -0.40
CA MET A 61 14.34 -1.39 -1.39
C MET A 61 13.48 -0.32 -2.07
N LEU A 62 12.95 -0.65 -3.25
CA LEU A 62 11.88 0.07 -3.92
C LEU A 62 10.61 -0.77 -3.90
N PHE A 63 9.57 -0.20 -3.31
CA PHE A 63 8.22 -0.76 -3.35
C PHE A 63 7.54 -0.44 -4.68
N CYS A 64 7.78 0.75 -5.22
CA CYS A 64 7.38 1.14 -6.57
C CYS A 64 8.56 1.80 -7.27
N PRO A 65 8.83 1.46 -8.54
CA PRO A 65 10.07 1.86 -9.20
C PRO A 65 10.01 3.28 -9.79
N GLY A 66 8.84 3.94 -9.79
CA GLY A 66 8.62 5.16 -10.55
C GLY A 66 8.59 4.88 -12.06
N LEU A 67 9.08 5.85 -12.85
CA LEU A 67 9.02 5.80 -14.33
C LEU A 67 9.88 4.69 -14.96
N ILE A 68 10.90 4.20 -14.26
CA ILE A 68 11.84 3.22 -14.80
C ILE A 68 11.36 1.80 -14.45
N VAL A 69 10.76 1.11 -15.41
CA VAL A 69 10.38 -0.29 -15.25
C VAL A 69 11.62 -1.13 -14.91
N ASN A 70 11.55 -1.94 -13.85
CA ASN A 70 12.65 -2.77 -13.33
C ASN A 70 13.87 -1.98 -12.80
N ALA A 71 13.64 -0.83 -12.16
CA ALA A 71 14.70 -0.11 -11.45
C ALA A 71 15.43 -1.00 -10.41
N ALA A 72 16.74 -0.75 -10.22
CA ALA A 72 17.52 -1.42 -9.18
C ALA A 72 16.90 -1.22 -7.79
N GLY A 73 16.85 -2.26 -6.97
CA GLY A 73 16.14 -2.23 -5.69
C GLY A 73 14.65 -2.55 -5.77
N LEU A 74 14.04 -2.64 -6.97
CA LEU A 74 12.64 -3.06 -7.08
C LEU A 74 12.43 -4.43 -6.46
N MET A 75 11.49 -4.51 -5.53
CA MET A 75 11.14 -5.75 -4.86
C MET A 75 10.71 -6.83 -5.87
N THR A 76 11.30 -8.01 -5.74
CA THR A 76 10.93 -9.21 -6.51
C THR A 76 10.73 -10.38 -5.56
N GLU A 77 10.03 -11.41 -6.02
CA GLU A 77 9.90 -12.64 -5.26
C GLU A 77 11.28 -13.28 -5.07
N GLY A 78 11.60 -13.70 -3.85
CA GLY A 78 12.92 -14.27 -3.52
C GLY A 78 14.00 -13.21 -3.34
N ALA A 79 15.25 -13.56 -3.63
CA ALA A 79 16.41 -12.70 -3.40
C ALA A 79 16.57 -11.62 -4.48
N PHE A 80 16.99 -10.42 -4.07
CA PHE A 80 17.25 -9.29 -4.96
C PHE A 80 18.33 -8.34 -4.41
N ASN A 81 18.80 -7.44 -5.26
CA ASN A 81 19.78 -6.42 -4.89
C ASN A 81 19.09 -5.11 -4.49
N ASP A 82 19.71 -4.36 -3.58
CA ASP A 82 19.27 -3.02 -3.18
C ASP A 82 19.42 -1.97 -4.31
N THR A 83 19.00 -0.74 -4.05
CA THR A 83 19.11 0.37 -5.02
C THR A 83 20.54 0.73 -5.42
N ALA A 84 21.55 0.32 -4.65
CA ALA A 84 22.98 0.54 -4.90
C ALA A 84 23.66 -0.70 -5.52
N GLY A 85 22.91 -1.78 -5.79
CA GLY A 85 23.42 -3.03 -6.36
C GLY A 85 23.96 -4.03 -5.35
N GLY A 86 23.85 -3.76 -4.05
CA GLY A 86 24.27 -4.69 -3.00
C GLY A 86 23.26 -5.81 -2.77
N SER A 87 23.74 -7.04 -2.62
CA SER A 87 22.90 -8.21 -2.33
C SER A 87 22.51 -8.30 -0.85
N GLY A 88 21.53 -9.16 -0.55
CA GLY A 88 21.13 -9.47 0.82
C GLY A 88 19.67 -9.20 1.14
N LEU A 89 18.91 -8.64 0.20
CA LEU A 89 17.47 -8.50 0.34
C LEU A 89 16.75 -9.75 -0.19
N SER A 90 15.64 -10.10 0.46
CA SER A 90 14.66 -11.06 -0.06
C SER A 90 13.24 -10.63 0.28
N ALA A 91 12.28 -10.91 -0.60
CA ALA A 91 10.90 -10.53 -0.38
C ALA A 91 9.90 -11.60 -0.80
N ALA A 92 8.71 -11.54 -0.22
CA ALA A 92 7.58 -12.39 -0.56
C ALA A 92 6.26 -11.60 -0.45
N GLY A 93 5.34 -11.87 -1.39
CA GLY A 93 4.02 -11.26 -1.47
C GLY A 93 2.89 -12.22 -1.15
N THR A 94 1.81 -11.74 -0.55
CA THR A 94 0.58 -12.51 -0.29
C THR A 94 -0.63 -11.57 -0.32
N PRO A 95 -1.79 -11.95 -0.90
CA PRO A 95 -2.17 -13.28 -1.39
C PRO A 95 -1.60 -13.67 -2.75
N PHE A 96 -1.09 -12.72 -3.53
CA PHE A 96 -0.48 -12.97 -4.83
C PHE A 96 1.00 -12.60 -4.83
N SER A 97 1.76 -13.15 -5.78
CA SER A 97 3.20 -12.89 -5.90
C SER A 97 3.51 -11.42 -6.16
N LEU A 98 4.73 -10.99 -5.82
CA LEU A 98 5.18 -9.62 -6.09
C LEU A 98 5.22 -9.28 -7.58
N ALA A 99 5.42 -10.26 -8.46
CA ALA A 99 5.37 -10.05 -9.90
C ALA A 99 3.98 -9.56 -10.38
N TYR A 100 2.91 -10.21 -9.90
CA TYR A 100 1.53 -9.78 -10.19
C TYR A 100 1.23 -8.40 -9.59
N PHE A 101 1.65 -8.16 -8.35
CA PHE A 101 1.46 -6.87 -7.70
C PHE A 101 2.15 -5.73 -8.47
N ASN A 102 3.42 -5.89 -8.82
CA ASN A 102 4.17 -4.91 -9.60
C ASN A 102 3.55 -4.68 -10.97
N ALA A 103 3.08 -5.74 -11.65
CA ALA A 103 2.40 -5.62 -12.93
C ALA A 103 1.07 -4.84 -12.82
N LEU A 104 0.33 -5.01 -11.72
CA LEU A 104 -0.91 -4.27 -11.48
C LEU A 104 -0.62 -2.78 -11.30
N VAL A 105 0.33 -2.41 -10.44
CA VAL A 105 0.72 -1.00 -10.18
C VAL A 105 1.12 -0.27 -11.47
N GLN A 106 1.77 -0.97 -12.41
CA GLN A 106 2.18 -0.38 -13.70
C GLN A 106 1.01 -0.14 -14.67
N ARG A 107 -0.13 -0.81 -14.47
CA ARG A 107 -1.29 -0.75 -15.38
C ARG A 107 -2.45 0.07 -14.82
N ALA A 108 -2.64 0.04 -13.51
CA ALA A 108 -3.75 0.67 -12.83
C ALA A 108 -3.22 1.38 -11.57
N PRO A 109 -3.47 2.69 -11.42
CA PRO A 109 -3.23 3.37 -10.17
C PRO A 109 -4.05 2.73 -9.03
N ILE A 110 -3.40 2.51 -7.89
CA ILE A 110 -4.00 1.91 -6.69
C ILE A 110 -3.81 2.88 -5.53
N MET A 111 -4.86 3.10 -4.74
CA MET A 111 -4.74 3.80 -3.47
C MET A 111 -4.41 2.82 -2.35
N ILE A 112 -3.40 3.15 -1.55
CA ILE A 112 -3.21 2.57 -0.22
C ILE A 112 -3.90 3.49 0.77
N LEU A 113 -4.84 2.97 1.57
CA LEU A 113 -5.55 3.77 2.58
C LEU A 113 -4.71 3.96 3.85
N GLY A 114 -3.81 3.01 4.10
CA GLY A 114 -2.85 3.00 5.19
C GLY A 114 -2.19 1.63 5.26
N PHE A 115 -1.32 1.44 6.24
CA PHE A 115 -0.61 0.17 6.38
C PHE A 115 -0.21 -0.11 7.83
N LYS A 116 0.10 -1.37 8.11
CA LYS A 116 0.80 -1.77 9.34
C LYS A 116 2.23 -2.17 8.99
N ILE A 117 3.16 -1.84 9.87
CA ILE A 117 4.53 -2.36 9.85
C ILE A 117 4.70 -3.23 11.08
N ALA A 118 5.11 -4.48 10.87
CA ALA A 118 5.63 -5.34 11.92
C ALA A 118 7.09 -5.69 11.63
N THR A 119 7.95 -5.74 12.64
CA THR A 119 9.39 -5.94 12.44
C THR A 119 10.03 -6.74 13.55
N THR A 120 11.15 -7.41 13.25
CA THR A 120 11.99 -8.08 14.25
C THR A 120 12.93 -7.13 14.99
N ASN A 121 13.07 -5.88 14.54
CA ASN A 121 13.99 -4.89 15.11
C ASN A 121 13.26 -3.55 15.34
N ALA A 122 13.15 -3.09 16.59
CA ALA A 122 12.40 -1.87 16.90
C ALA A 122 12.96 -0.61 16.20
N VAL A 123 14.28 -0.53 15.97
CA VAL A 123 14.94 0.60 15.29
C VAL A 123 14.46 0.73 13.83
N GLN A 124 13.95 -0.34 13.25
CA GLN A 124 13.35 -0.31 11.91
C GLN A 124 12.13 0.61 11.83
N LEU A 125 11.40 0.82 12.94
CA LEU A 125 10.21 1.65 12.95
C LEU A 125 10.53 3.14 12.76
N ASP A 126 11.77 3.56 13.01
CA ASP A 126 12.25 4.93 12.78
C ASP A 126 12.70 5.16 11.32
N GLU A 127 12.73 4.12 10.48
CA GLU A 127 13.08 4.26 9.07
C GLU A 127 11.98 5.00 8.29
N ILE A 128 12.41 5.98 7.49
CA ILE A 128 11.50 6.84 6.73
C ILE A 128 11.16 6.20 5.39
N MET A 129 9.88 6.11 5.09
CA MET A 129 9.39 5.83 3.74
C MET A 129 9.36 7.12 2.93
N THR A 130 10.08 7.13 1.82
CA THR A 130 10.14 8.28 0.91
C THR A 130 9.31 7.99 -0.33
N ILE A 131 8.36 8.87 -0.60
CA ILE A 131 7.44 8.80 -1.73
C ILE A 131 7.70 10.02 -2.61
N THR A 132 8.06 9.80 -3.87
CA THR A 132 8.34 10.86 -4.84
C THR A 132 7.57 10.57 -6.12
N LYS A 133 7.05 11.60 -6.78
CA LYS A 133 6.53 11.47 -8.15
C LYS A 133 7.62 11.79 -9.14
N ASP A 134 8.01 10.81 -9.94
CA ASP A 134 8.95 11.02 -11.02
C ASP A 134 8.26 11.72 -12.21
N SER A 135 8.96 12.67 -12.81
CA SER A 135 8.52 13.35 -14.03
C SER A 135 9.73 13.76 -14.84
N PRO A 136 9.71 13.59 -16.18
CA PRO A 136 10.79 14.07 -17.03
C PRO A 136 10.77 15.60 -17.22
N PHE A 137 9.69 16.26 -16.79
CA PHE A 137 9.46 17.69 -17.06
C PHE A 137 9.68 18.59 -15.84
N LYS A 138 9.59 18.04 -14.62
CA LYS A 138 9.81 18.79 -13.38
C LYS A 138 10.20 17.88 -12.24
N GLN A 139 10.96 18.45 -11.31
CA GLN A 139 11.17 17.82 -10.01
C GLN A 139 9.91 18.02 -9.16
N ASN A 140 9.32 16.92 -8.69
CA ASN A 140 8.21 16.99 -7.74
C ASN A 140 8.73 16.90 -6.30
N GLU A 141 7.96 17.45 -5.38
CA GLU A 141 8.25 17.34 -3.95
C GLU A 141 8.15 15.88 -3.48
N SER A 142 8.99 15.55 -2.50
CA SER A 142 8.96 14.25 -1.85
C SER A 142 8.10 14.31 -0.60
N ARG A 143 7.22 13.34 -0.44
CA ARG A 143 6.47 13.10 0.79
C ARG A 143 7.22 12.08 1.63
N LEU A 144 7.41 12.39 2.90
CA LEU A 144 8.06 11.52 3.88
C LEU A 144 7.01 10.97 4.84
N ILE A 145 7.01 9.66 5.05
CA ILE A 145 6.23 9.00 6.09
C ILE A 145 7.22 8.39 7.07
N ASN A 146 7.23 8.92 8.29
CA ASN A 146 8.01 8.37 9.40
C ASN A 146 7.08 7.50 10.28
N PRO A 147 7.17 6.16 10.24
CA PRO A 147 6.31 5.29 11.05
C PRO A 147 6.48 5.53 12.56
N GLY A 148 7.68 5.90 13.01
CA GLY A 148 7.99 6.11 14.42
C GLY A 148 7.12 7.17 15.11
N VAL A 149 6.60 8.16 14.37
CA VAL A 149 5.71 9.20 14.95
C VAL A 149 4.34 8.65 15.36
N TYR A 150 3.99 7.46 14.88
CA TYR A 150 2.75 6.77 15.23
C TYR A 150 2.96 5.75 16.37
N ALA A 151 4.19 5.64 16.90
CA ALA A 151 4.42 4.95 18.16
C ALA A 151 3.75 5.74 19.29
N SER A 152 3.01 5.04 20.15
CA SER A 152 2.37 5.63 21.33
C SER A 152 2.86 4.89 22.56
N GLU A 153 3.10 5.62 23.66
CA GLU A 153 3.37 5.02 24.98
C GLU A 153 2.25 4.06 25.42
N ALA A 154 1.02 4.24 24.90
CA ALA A 154 -0.13 3.40 25.18
C ALA A 154 -0.18 2.11 24.33
N ASN A 155 0.66 1.97 23.30
CA ASN A 155 0.80 0.75 22.51
C ASN A 155 2.11 0.04 22.90
N PRO A 156 2.08 -0.95 23.81
CA PRO A 156 3.28 -1.61 24.30
C PRO A 156 3.98 -2.47 23.22
N ASN A 157 3.40 -2.61 22.03
CA ASN A 157 4.01 -3.34 20.93
C ASN A 157 5.09 -2.50 20.24
N GLY A 158 6.30 -2.47 20.80
CA GLY A 158 7.47 -1.77 20.24
C GLY A 158 8.01 -2.31 18.90
N GLN A 159 7.30 -3.25 18.29
CA GLN A 159 7.65 -3.92 17.03
C GLN A 159 6.51 -3.90 16.01
N LEU A 160 5.37 -3.29 16.33
CA LEU A 160 4.22 -3.20 15.43
C LEU A 160 3.55 -1.82 15.53
N ILE A 161 3.46 -1.14 14.40
CA ILE A 161 2.84 0.17 14.28
C ILE A 161 1.79 0.17 13.17
N THR A 162 0.69 0.88 13.41
CA THR A 162 -0.32 1.18 12.38
C THR A 162 -0.13 2.61 11.90
N VAL A 163 -0.02 2.79 10.59
CA VAL A 163 0.20 4.08 9.93
C VAL A 163 -1.03 4.42 9.10
N PRO A 164 -1.92 5.32 9.57
CA PRO A 164 -3.12 5.74 8.86
C PRO A 164 -2.79 6.85 7.83
N SER A 165 -1.83 6.58 6.94
CA SER A 165 -1.34 7.56 5.96
C SER A 165 -1.55 6.99 4.57
N ALA A 166 -2.50 7.56 3.83
CA ALA A 166 -2.81 7.10 2.48
C ALA A 166 -1.82 7.63 1.44
N PHE A 167 -1.54 6.84 0.42
CA PHE A 167 -0.73 7.22 -0.73
C PHE A 167 -1.09 6.39 -1.97
N GLN A 168 -0.76 6.90 -3.14
CA GLN A 168 -1.04 6.25 -4.42
C GLN A 168 0.16 5.41 -4.87
N LEU A 169 -0.11 4.28 -5.51
CA LEU A 169 0.82 3.49 -6.29
C LEU A 169 0.45 3.67 -7.76
N ASP A 170 1.40 4.10 -8.57
CA ASP A 170 1.23 4.20 -10.02
C ASP A 170 2.60 4.11 -10.72
N PHE A 171 2.59 4.17 -12.05
CA PHE A 171 3.78 4.10 -12.89
C PHE A 171 4.72 5.32 -12.77
N GLN A 172 4.35 6.36 -12.04
CA GLN A 172 5.19 7.56 -11.81
C GLN A 172 5.67 7.66 -10.36
N THR A 173 5.01 6.96 -9.44
CA THR A 173 5.30 7.04 -8.02
C THR A 173 6.44 6.10 -7.67
N LYS A 174 7.53 6.70 -7.20
CA LYS A 174 8.68 5.99 -6.65
C LYS A 174 8.57 5.95 -5.14
N ILE A 175 8.64 4.75 -4.58
CA ILE A 175 8.56 4.54 -3.13
C ILE A 175 9.78 3.76 -2.68
N SER A 176 10.58 4.36 -1.81
CA SER A 176 11.80 3.77 -1.27
C SER A 176 11.74 3.65 0.25
N TYR A 177 12.35 2.59 0.77
CA TYR A 177 12.40 2.31 2.20
C TYR A 177 13.67 1.55 2.57
N GLY A 178 14.30 1.95 3.68
CA GLY A 178 15.50 1.30 4.20
C GLY A 178 15.14 0.12 5.11
N ILE A 179 15.78 -1.02 4.89
CA ILE A 179 15.67 -2.21 5.75
C ILE A 179 16.98 -2.35 6.54
N GLN A 180 16.88 -2.22 7.86
CA GLN A 180 17.99 -2.34 8.80
C GLN A 180 18.69 -3.71 8.68
N PRO A 181 19.98 -3.82 9.05
CA PRO A 181 20.69 -5.09 9.04
C PRO A 181 19.97 -6.16 9.88
N SER A 182 20.09 -7.42 9.50
CA SER A 182 19.52 -8.58 10.21
C SER A 182 18.03 -8.43 10.57
N THR A 183 17.26 -7.74 9.72
CA THR A 183 15.88 -7.35 10.04
C THR A 183 14.90 -7.93 9.04
N THR A 184 13.77 -8.43 9.55
CA THR A 184 12.59 -8.73 8.75
C THR A 184 11.53 -7.68 9.03
N VAL A 185 10.88 -7.22 7.97
CA VAL A 185 9.78 -6.25 7.97
C VAL A 185 8.60 -6.85 7.24
N ASN A 186 7.44 -6.83 7.87
CA ASN A 186 6.18 -7.20 7.26
C ASN A 186 5.31 -5.95 7.13
N PHE A 187 5.06 -5.54 5.89
CA PHE A 187 4.08 -4.50 5.56
C PHE A 187 2.74 -5.16 5.29
N ILE A 188 1.70 -4.65 5.93
CA ILE A 188 0.32 -5.05 5.67
C ILE A 188 -0.38 -3.83 5.10
N PHE A 189 -0.47 -3.77 3.78
CA PHE A 189 -1.14 -2.68 3.08
C PHE A 189 -2.63 -2.92 3.04
N VAL A 190 -3.38 -1.89 3.43
CA VAL A 190 -4.82 -1.84 3.23
C VAL A 190 -5.05 -1.23 1.86
N ILE A 191 -5.43 -2.08 0.91
CA ILE A 191 -5.72 -1.65 -0.45
C ILE A 191 -7.02 -0.86 -0.41
N GLY A 192 -7.06 0.23 -1.16
CA GLY A 192 -8.23 1.07 -1.37
C GLY A 192 -8.71 0.99 -2.81
N PRO A 193 -9.32 2.06 -3.35
CA PRO A 193 -9.81 2.03 -4.71
C PRO A 193 -8.67 1.91 -5.74
N SER A 194 -8.96 1.23 -6.84
CA SER A 194 -8.11 1.19 -8.03
C SER A 194 -8.84 1.67 -9.27
N LEU A 195 -8.13 2.34 -10.17
CA LEU A 195 -8.68 2.78 -11.46
C LEU A 195 -8.56 1.62 -12.47
N ASN A 196 -9.61 0.83 -12.60
CA ASN A 196 -9.64 -0.35 -13.47
C ASN A 196 -10.56 -0.14 -14.68
N ASN A 197 -9.97 0.28 -15.79
CA ASN A 197 -10.69 0.59 -17.04
C ASN A 197 -11.46 -0.61 -17.62
N ALA A 198 -11.01 -1.85 -17.37
CA ALA A 198 -11.69 -3.05 -17.87
C ALA A 198 -12.98 -3.33 -17.09
N THR A 199 -12.92 -3.17 -15.76
CA THR A 199 -14.11 -3.22 -14.90
C THR A 199 -15.08 -2.11 -15.26
N ALA A 200 -14.57 -0.89 -15.52
CA ALA A 200 -15.38 0.25 -15.94
C ALA A 200 -16.15 -0.03 -17.23
N LEU A 201 -15.50 -0.58 -18.25
CA LEU A 201 -16.15 -0.94 -19.51
C LEU A 201 -17.20 -2.04 -19.31
N THR A 202 -16.91 -3.05 -18.48
CA THR A 202 -17.86 -4.13 -18.18
C THR A 202 -19.10 -3.61 -17.46
N ASN A 203 -18.92 -2.74 -16.45
CA ASN A 203 -20.01 -2.11 -15.72
C ASN A 203 -20.89 -1.25 -16.66
N LYS A 204 -20.26 -0.51 -17.58
CA LYS A 204 -20.99 0.24 -18.62
C LYS A 204 -21.85 -0.65 -19.50
N VAL A 205 -21.30 -1.75 -20.02
CA VAL A 205 -22.03 -2.69 -20.88
C VAL A 205 -23.20 -3.32 -20.12
N ASN A 206 -22.98 -3.75 -18.87
CA ASN A 206 -24.03 -4.35 -18.03
C ASN A 206 -25.15 -3.35 -17.71
N ASN A 207 -24.82 -2.09 -17.43
CA ASN A 207 -25.81 -1.05 -17.17
C ASN A 207 -26.65 -0.71 -18.41
N ILE A 208 -26.04 -0.72 -19.61
CA ILE A 208 -26.77 -0.57 -20.87
C ILE A 208 -27.71 -1.76 -21.10
N ALA A 209 -27.24 -2.99 -20.87
CA ALA A 209 -28.06 -4.19 -21.00
C ALA A 209 -29.25 -4.18 -20.02
N ALA A 210 -29.02 -3.84 -18.75
CA ALA A 210 -30.07 -3.71 -17.75
C ALA A 210 -31.09 -2.61 -18.10
N GLY A 211 -30.61 -1.46 -18.61
CA GLY A 211 -31.48 -0.38 -19.09
C GLY A 211 -32.29 -0.73 -20.34
N GLN A 212 -31.78 -1.60 -21.23
CA GLN A 212 -32.53 -2.10 -22.39
C GLN A 212 -33.57 -3.15 -21.99
N VAL A 213 -33.26 -4.03 -21.03
CA VAL A 213 -34.22 -4.98 -20.48
C VAL A 213 -35.40 -4.25 -19.82
N ALA A 214 -35.12 -3.20 -19.03
CA ALA A 214 -36.17 -2.39 -18.41
C ALA A 214 -37.09 -1.68 -19.43
N LYS A 215 -36.58 -1.28 -20.60
CA LYS A 215 -37.40 -0.68 -21.67
C LYS A 215 -38.29 -1.69 -22.40
N ASN A 216 -37.87 -2.95 -22.49
CA ASN A 216 -38.62 -4.01 -23.19
C ASN A 216 -39.75 -4.63 -22.35
N PHE A 217 -39.82 -4.34 -21.04
CA PHE A 217 -40.88 -4.82 -20.15
C PHE A 217 -41.98 -3.78 -19.85
N ILE A 218 -41.86 -2.56 -20.40
CA ILE A 218 -42.84 -1.46 -20.22
C ILE A 218 -43.39 -1.01 -21.60
N GLY A 219 -43.22 -1.84 -22.64
CA GLY A 219 -43.74 -1.63 -23.99
C GLY A 219 -44.92 -2.54 -24.29
#